data_AF-A0A9D1E3F8-F1
#
_entry.id   AF-A0A9D1E3F8-F1
#
_cell.length_a   1.000
_cell.length_b   1.000
_cell.length_c   1.000
_cell.angle_alpha   90.00
_cell.angle_beta   90.00
_cell.angle_gamma   90.00
#
_symmetry.space_group_name_H-M   'P 1'
#
loop_
_entity.id
_entity.type
_entity.pdbx_description
1 polymer ?
#
loop_
_entity_poly.entity_id
_entity_poly.type
_entity_poly.pdbx_seq_one_letter_code
_entity_poly.pdbx_strand_id
1 'polypeptide(L)'
;MKRTFYILALTVVLLGAMLYFMPKSFDKFAIHFSQDAKITVYCTETSLQAINVGNGFLVECERETFAETFAGCDNVQGISVKFEGNTEDFWNVVRRLNLNITSRQRFDNLVVLCGKSNKIAGGVWLDGNLVNVQIAFDGKNVTVGSPLILDSY
;
A
#
# COMPACT_ATOMS: atom_id res chain seq x y z
N MET A 1 2.92 -43.97 15.26
CA MET A 1 1.75 -43.08 15.45
C MET A 1 2.06 -41.80 16.20
N LYS A 2 2.54 -41.82 17.46
CA LYS A 2 2.82 -40.58 18.22
C LYS A 2 3.84 -39.64 17.53
N ARG A 3 4.95 -40.20 17.04
CA ARG A 3 6.01 -39.42 16.35
C ARG A 3 5.53 -38.77 15.05
N THR A 4 4.70 -39.46 14.27
CA THR A 4 4.07 -38.92 13.06
C THR A 4 3.08 -37.81 13.36
N PHE A 5 2.31 -37.93 14.45
CA PHE A 5 1.39 -36.88 14.91
C PHE A 5 2.12 -35.60 15.33
N TYR A 6 3.23 -35.71 16.09
CA TYR A 6 4.04 -34.55 16.46
C TYR A 6 4.67 -33.85 15.25
N ILE A 7 5.18 -34.62 14.28
CA ILE A 7 5.72 -34.06 13.03
C ILE A 7 4.62 -33.29 12.30
N LEU A 8 3.43 -33.88 12.16
CA LEU A 8 2.32 -33.24 11.44
C LEU A 8 1.84 -31.95 12.14
N ALA A 9 1.74 -31.96 13.47
CA ALA A 9 1.39 -30.78 14.26
C ALA A 9 2.44 -29.67 14.09
N LEU A 10 3.74 -30.02 14.13
CA LEU A 10 4.83 -29.06 13.92
C LEU A 10 4.77 -28.44 12.52
N THR A 11 4.53 -29.26 11.49
CA THR A 11 4.41 -28.77 10.11
C THR A 11 3.23 -27.81 9.96
N VAL A 12 2.08 -28.10 10.57
CA VAL A 12 0.91 -27.20 10.54
C VAL A 12 1.21 -25.88 11.22
N VAL A 13 1.90 -25.89 12.37
CA VAL A 13 2.31 -24.67 13.07
C VAL A 13 3.28 -23.85 12.23
N LEU A 14 4.27 -24.49 11.61
CA LEU A 14 5.23 -23.82 10.72
C LEU A 14 4.56 -23.21 9.49
N LEU A 15 3.65 -23.94 8.84
CA LEU A 15 2.88 -23.44 7.70
C LEU A 15 1.97 -22.28 8.12
N GLY A 16 1.29 -22.38 9.25
CA GLY A 16 0.47 -21.30 9.80
C GLY A 16 1.28 -20.04 10.09
N ALA A 17 2.47 -20.20 10.69
CA ALA A 17 3.39 -19.08 10.92
C ALA A 17 3.89 -18.47 9.60
N MET A 18 4.28 -19.28 8.61
CA MET A 18 4.71 -18.78 7.30
C MET A 18 3.62 -17.96 6.62
N LEU A 19 2.39 -18.47 6.56
CA LEU A 19 1.26 -17.76 5.95
C LEU A 19 0.93 -16.46 6.69
N TYR A 20 1.10 -16.44 8.02
CA TYR A 20 0.87 -15.23 8.83
C TYR A 20 1.89 -14.12 8.54
N PHE A 21 3.16 -14.48 8.33
CA PHE A 21 4.24 -13.52 8.09
C PHE A 21 4.45 -13.18 6.61
N MET A 22 3.68 -13.77 5.67
CA MET A 22 3.81 -13.44 4.25
C MET A 22 3.42 -11.98 3.96
N PRO A 23 4.18 -11.28 3.10
CA PRO A 23 3.79 -9.96 2.62
C PRO A 23 2.42 -10.02 1.94
N LYS A 24 1.54 -9.09 2.30
CA LYS A 24 0.20 -9.00 1.71
C LYS A 24 0.19 -7.99 0.58
N SER A 25 -0.74 -8.15 -0.35
CA SER A 25 -1.03 -7.12 -1.34
C SER A 25 -1.58 -5.86 -0.66
N PHE A 26 -1.25 -4.70 -1.21
CA PHE A 26 -1.56 -3.42 -0.57
C PHE A 26 -3.07 -3.11 -0.51
N ASP A 27 -3.89 -3.67 -1.41
CA ASP A 27 -5.36 -3.57 -1.36
C ASP A 27 -5.93 -4.01 0.00
N LYS A 28 -5.36 -5.07 0.60
CA LYS A 28 -5.75 -5.55 1.93
C LYS A 28 -5.37 -4.59 3.05
N PHE A 29 -4.40 -3.71 2.80
CA PHE A 29 -3.98 -2.70 3.74
C PHE A 29 -4.73 -1.38 3.56
N ALA A 30 -5.02 -1.00 2.30
CA ALA A 30 -5.69 0.23 1.90
C ALA A 30 -7.05 0.43 2.59
N ILE A 31 -7.82 -0.65 2.76
CA ILE A 31 -9.16 -0.62 3.39
C ILE A 31 -9.14 -0.36 4.91
N HIS A 32 -7.97 -0.39 5.55
CA HIS A 32 -7.82 -0.24 7.01
C HIS A 32 -7.30 1.14 7.42
N PHE A 33 -7.30 2.09 6.49
CA PHE A 33 -7.12 3.51 6.79
C PHE A 33 -8.44 4.14 7.25
N SER A 34 -8.44 5.45 7.47
CA SER A 34 -9.58 6.19 7.99
C SER A 34 -10.87 5.93 7.19
N GLN A 35 -12.04 6.12 7.82
CA GLN A 35 -13.32 5.86 7.16
C GLN A 35 -13.58 6.83 5.99
N ASP A 36 -13.04 8.04 6.06
CA ASP A 36 -13.09 9.11 5.07
C ASP A 36 -11.90 9.09 4.07
N ALA A 37 -11.18 7.97 4.00
CA ALA A 37 -10.03 7.85 3.13
C ALA A 37 -10.45 7.72 1.66
N LYS A 38 -9.88 8.60 0.83
CA LYS A 38 -9.96 8.51 -0.62
C LYS A 38 -8.91 7.54 -1.15
N ILE A 39 -9.30 6.66 -2.04
CA ILE A 39 -8.44 5.65 -2.63
C ILE A 39 -8.33 5.89 -4.12
N THR A 40 -7.10 5.99 -4.63
CA THR A 40 -6.83 6.09 -6.06
C THR A 40 -6.21 4.79 -6.54
N VAL A 41 -6.82 4.17 -7.55
CA VAL A 41 -6.30 2.96 -8.20
C VAL A 41 -5.70 3.36 -9.55
N TYR A 42 -4.43 3.02 -9.75
CA TYR A 42 -3.76 3.18 -11.04
C TYR A 42 -3.74 1.84 -11.78
N CYS A 43 -4.34 1.82 -12.97
CA CYS A 43 -4.49 0.65 -13.82
C CYS A 43 -4.21 1.00 -15.28
N THR A 44 -3.88 0.00 -16.11
CA THR A 44 -3.60 0.26 -17.53
C THR A 44 -4.87 0.26 -18.37
N GLU A 45 -5.91 -0.44 -17.93
CA GLU A 45 -7.18 -0.57 -18.63
C GLU A 45 -8.34 -0.51 -17.64
N THR A 46 -9.40 0.22 -17.97
CA THR A 46 -10.64 0.26 -17.19
C THR A 46 -11.80 0.74 -18.04
N SER A 47 -13.02 0.30 -17.68
CA SER A 47 -14.28 0.83 -18.22
C SER A 47 -14.95 1.84 -17.27
N LEU A 48 -14.35 2.09 -16.10
CA LEU A 48 -14.86 3.03 -15.11
C LEU A 48 -14.58 4.49 -15.50
N GLN A 49 -15.27 5.42 -14.84
CA GLN A 49 -14.92 6.84 -14.96
C GLN A 49 -13.52 7.05 -14.38
N ALA A 50 -12.60 7.53 -15.22
CA ALA A 50 -11.19 7.60 -14.87
C ALA A 50 -10.51 8.83 -15.48
N ILE A 51 -9.38 9.23 -14.89
CA ILE A 51 -8.49 10.26 -15.43
C ILE A 51 -7.39 9.57 -16.23
N ASN A 52 -7.31 9.86 -17.53
CA ASN A 52 -6.23 9.36 -18.39
C ASN A 52 -4.95 10.16 -18.13
N VAL A 53 -3.88 9.47 -17.71
CA VAL A 53 -2.55 10.05 -17.41
C VAL A 53 -1.48 9.65 -18.43
N GLY A 54 -1.90 9.28 -19.64
CA GLY A 54 -1.06 8.89 -20.76
C GLY A 54 -0.75 7.40 -20.78
N ASN A 55 -0.06 6.90 -19.75
CA ASN A 55 0.37 5.49 -19.67
C ASN A 55 -0.60 4.58 -18.90
N GLY A 56 -1.77 5.10 -18.53
CA GLY A 56 -2.79 4.39 -17.78
C GLY A 56 -3.88 5.34 -17.30
N PHE A 57 -4.67 4.85 -16.36
CA PHE A 57 -5.86 5.49 -15.82
C PHE A 57 -5.81 5.55 -14.30
N LEU A 58 -6.18 6.70 -13.73
CA LEU A 58 -6.43 6.87 -12.31
C LEU A 58 -7.93 6.80 -12.07
N VAL A 59 -8.36 5.88 -11.22
CA VAL A 59 -9.74 5.74 -10.77
C VAL A 59 -9.81 6.07 -9.29
N GLU A 60 -10.49 7.17 -8.97
CA GLU A 60 -10.73 7.60 -7.59
C GLU A 60 -12.00 6.95 -7.05
N CYS A 61 -11.94 6.49 -5.81
CA CYS A 61 -13.08 5.90 -5.12
C CYS A 61 -13.00 6.16 -3.62
N GLU A 62 -14.13 6.02 -2.95
CA GLU A 62 -14.18 5.97 -1.49
C GLU A 62 -13.90 4.54 -1.03
N ARG A 63 -13.55 4.39 0.24
CA ARG A 63 -13.25 3.10 0.85
C ARG A 63 -14.37 2.07 0.67
N GLU A 64 -15.63 2.49 0.71
CA GLU A 64 -16.81 1.62 0.57
C GLU A 64 -16.92 0.99 -0.82
N THR A 65 -16.55 1.72 -1.86
CA THR A 65 -16.66 1.27 -3.27
C THR A 65 -15.37 0.67 -3.81
N PHE A 66 -14.29 0.70 -3.02
CA PHE A 66 -12.97 0.21 -3.42
C PHE A 66 -12.96 -1.20 -4.00
N ALA A 67 -13.73 -2.14 -3.43
CA ALA A 67 -13.77 -3.52 -3.93
C ALA A 67 -14.34 -3.60 -5.36
N GLU A 68 -15.36 -2.80 -5.66
CA GLU A 68 -15.98 -2.71 -6.98
C GLU A 68 -15.04 -1.99 -7.96
N THR A 69 -14.44 -0.89 -7.53
CA THR A 69 -13.45 -0.15 -8.31
C THR A 69 -12.24 -1.01 -8.67
N PHE A 70 -11.69 -1.73 -7.70
CA PHE A 70 -10.54 -2.61 -7.90
C PHE A 70 -10.86 -3.76 -8.88
N ALA A 71 -12.08 -4.31 -8.82
CA ALA A 71 -12.52 -5.35 -9.75
C ALA A 71 -12.74 -4.82 -11.19
N GLY A 72 -13.08 -3.53 -11.35
CA GLY A 72 -13.24 -2.86 -12.65
C GLY A 72 -11.94 -2.27 -13.22
N CYS A 73 -10.82 -2.46 -12.53
CA CYS A 73 -9.50 -2.00 -12.95
C CYS A 73 -8.63 -3.18 -13.39
N ASP A 74 -8.28 -3.23 -14.66
CA ASP A 74 -7.44 -4.30 -15.21
C ASP A 74 -5.95 -3.94 -15.10
N ASN A 75 -5.15 -4.94 -14.73
CA ASN A 75 -3.69 -4.81 -14.59
C ASN A 75 -3.28 -3.64 -13.66
N VAL A 76 -3.81 -3.63 -12.44
CA VAL A 76 -3.50 -2.65 -11.40
C VAL A 76 -1.99 -2.59 -11.14
N GLN A 77 -1.42 -1.41 -11.32
CA GLN A 77 0.01 -1.13 -11.16
C GLN A 77 0.31 -0.39 -9.85
N GLY A 78 -0.68 0.29 -9.27
CA GLY A 78 -0.49 1.01 -8.00
C GLY A 78 -1.80 1.41 -7.34
N ILE A 79 -1.73 1.63 -6.04
CA ILE A 79 -2.86 2.10 -5.22
C ILE A 79 -2.31 3.16 -4.26
N SER A 80 -2.99 4.30 -4.15
CA SER A 80 -2.75 5.28 -3.11
C SER A 80 -3.99 5.48 -2.24
N VAL A 81 -3.76 5.84 -0.97
CA VAL A 81 -4.81 6.16 0.00
C VAL A 81 -4.48 7.50 0.62
N LYS A 82 -5.41 8.45 0.57
CA LYS A 82 -5.28 9.80 1.13
C LYS A 82 -6.36 10.03 2.18
N PHE A 83 -5.97 10.50 3.35
CA PHE A 83 -6.89 10.84 4.45
C PHE A 83 -6.39 12.04 5.24
N GLU A 84 -7.32 12.76 5.88
CA GLU A 84 -6.97 13.86 6.79
C GLU A 84 -6.31 13.29 8.05
N GLY A 85 -5.16 13.86 8.43
CA GLY A 85 -4.36 13.35 9.54
C GLY A 85 -3.26 14.31 9.93
N ASN A 86 -2.67 14.08 11.08
CA ASN A 86 -1.59 14.92 11.61
C ASN A 86 -0.23 14.20 11.56
N THR A 87 0.80 14.86 12.08
CA THR A 87 2.16 14.31 12.15
C THR A 87 2.23 12.98 12.91
N GLU A 88 1.41 12.78 13.95
CA GLU A 88 1.35 11.52 14.68
C GLU A 88 0.78 10.40 13.80
N ASP A 89 -0.30 10.67 13.06
CA ASP A 89 -0.88 9.72 12.11
C ASP A 89 0.13 9.30 11.04
N PHE A 90 0.86 10.26 10.47
CA PHE A 90 1.95 9.98 9.54
C PHE A 90 2.98 9.00 10.11
N TRP A 91 3.49 9.24 11.33
CA TRP A 91 4.44 8.33 11.97
C TRP A 91 3.80 7.02 12.41
N ASN A 92 2.50 7.00 12.71
CA ASN A 92 1.74 5.79 12.97
C ASN A 92 1.71 4.89 11.75
N VAL A 93 1.50 5.45 10.55
CA VAL A 93 1.57 4.69 9.29
C VAL A 93 2.97 4.11 9.09
N VAL A 94 4.03 4.93 9.22
CA VAL A 94 5.42 4.50 9.08
C VAL A 94 5.73 3.31 10.01
N ARG A 95 5.32 3.41 11.28
CA ARG A 95 5.50 2.34 12.29
C ARG A 95 4.66 1.11 11.99
N ARG A 96 3.38 1.27 11.64
CA ARG A 96 2.47 0.15 11.29
C ARG A 96 3.01 -0.65 10.11
N LEU A 97 3.56 0.03 9.12
CA LEU A 97 4.18 -0.60 7.96
C LEU A 97 5.59 -1.16 8.24
N ASN A 98 6.21 -0.83 9.37
CA ASN A 98 7.62 -1.14 9.65
C ASN A 98 8.51 -0.76 8.46
N LEU A 99 8.35 0.49 8.00
CA LEU A 99 8.97 0.98 6.77
C LEU A 99 10.48 1.17 6.98
N ASN A 100 11.28 0.44 6.21
CA ASN A 100 12.70 0.74 6.08
C ASN A 100 12.88 1.86 5.05
N ILE A 101 13.15 3.08 5.53
CA ILE A 101 13.23 4.29 4.71
C ILE A 101 14.52 4.28 3.89
N THR A 102 14.39 4.34 2.57
CA THR A 102 15.53 4.40 1.62
C THR A 102 15.74 5.81 1.05
N SER A 103 14.68 6.63 1.02
CA SER A 103 14.76 8.03 0.58
C SER A 103 13.81 8.90 1.39
N ARG A 104 14.25 10.14 1.68
CA ARG A 104 13.47 11.18 2.33
C ARG A 104 13.62 12.47 1.54
N GLN A 105 12.49 13.09 1.22
CA GLN A 105 12.43 14.39 0.56
C GLN A 105 11.57 15.33 1.41
N ARG A 106 11.92 16.61 1.42
CA ARG A 106 11.16 17.66 2.09
C ARG A 106 11.10 18.89 1.21
N PHE A 107 9.90 19.38 0.95
CA PHE A 107 9.61 20.57 0.16
C PHE A 107 8.61 21.42 0.95
N ASP A 108 9.05 22.53 1.54
CA ASP A 108 8.23 23.38 2.41
C ASP A 108 7.48 22.57 3.50
N ASN A 109 6.18 22.37 3.31
CA ASN A 109 5.27 21.64 4.21
C ASN A 109 5.08 20.17 3.82
N LEU A 110 5.57 19.74 2.66
CA LEU A 110 5.48 18.37 2.16
C LEU A 110 6.70 17.56 2.62
N VAL A 111 6.44 16.45 3.29
CA VAL A 111 7.45 15.42 3.61
C VAL A 111 7.10 14.15 2.87
N VAL A 112 8.04 13.58 2.13
CA VAL A 112 7.87 12.33 1.38
C VAL A 112 8.92 11.32 1.83
N LEU A 113 8.48 10.11 2.16
CA LEU A 113 9.32 8.97 2.51
C LEU A 113 9.07 7.85 1.51
N CYS A 114 10.14 7.31 0.94
CA CYS A 114 10.09 6.08 0.15
C CYS A 114 10.85 4.99 0.90
N GLY A 115 10.36 3.75 0.81
CA GLY A 115 11.04 2.65 1.46
C GLY A 115 10.47 1.28 1.16
N LYS A 116 11.03 0.30 1.86
CA LYS A 116 10.59 -1.09 1.81
C LYS A 116 9.87 -1.48 3.09
N SER A 117 8.66 -1.99 2.96
CA SER A 117 7.95 -2.71 4.01
C SER A 117 7.97 -4.21 3.71
N ASN A 118 8.40 -5.04 4.66
CA ASN A 118 8.29 -6.50 4.55
C ASN A 118 6.84 -7.00 4.72
N LYS A 119 5.89 -6.11 5.04
CA LYS A 119 4.46 -6.44 5.16
C LYS A 119 3.71 -6.32 3.84
N ILE A 120 4.28 -5.60 2.86
CA ILE A 120 3.66 -5.32 1.57
C ILE A 120 4.41 -6.09 0.48
N ALA A 121 3.67 -6.80 -0.35
CA ALA A 121 4.21 -7.53 -1.50
C ALA A 121 4.52 -6.58 -2.67
N GLY A 122 5.37 -7.01 -3.60
CA GLY A 122 5.74 -6.23 -4.78
C GLY A 122 6.74 -5.11 -4.49
N GLY A 123 6.79 -4.15 -5.40
CA GLY A 123 7.72 -3.02 -5.37
C GLY A 123 8.35 -2.73 -6.73
N VAL A 124 9.00 -1.58 -6.81
CA VAL A 124 9.76 -1.10 -7.96
C VAL A 124 11.19 -0.79 -7.52
N TRP A 125 12.14 -0.91 -8.44
CA TRP A 125 13.52 -0.52 -8.18
C TRP A 125 13.69 0.97 -8.49
N LEU A 126 14.12 1.74 -7.48
CA LEU A 126 14.42 3.16 -7.59
C LEU A 126 15.82 3.40 -7.02
N ASP A 127 16.71 3.96 -7.83
CA ASP A 127 18.09 4.28 -7.44
C ASP A 127 18.81 3.11 -6.74
N GLY A 128 18.65 1.90 -7.28
CA GLY A 128 19.26 0.67 -6.74
C GLY A 128 18.61 0.12 -5.47
N ASN A 129 17.48 0.67 -5.02
CA ASN A 129 16.73 0.21 -3.86
C ASN A 129 15.35 -0.32 -4.27
N LEU A 130 14.93 -1.45 -3.70
CA LEU A 130 13.55 -1.91 -3.85
C LEU A 130 12.63 -1.07 -2.95
N VAL A 131 11.67 -0.37 -3.56
CA VAL A 131 10.67 0.46 -2.91
C VAL A 131 9.29 -0.12 -3.17
N ASN A 132 8.50 -0.34 -2.13
CA ASN A 132 7.12 -0.83 -2.28
C ASN A 132 6.11 0.00 -1.51
N VAL A 133 6.56 1.05 -0.83
CA VAL A 133 5.71 2.00 -0.14
C VAL A 133 6.30 3.40 -0.29
N GLN A 134 5.44 4.35 -0.58
CA GLN A 134 5.70 5.78 -0.47
C GLN A 134 4.67 6.40 0.48
N ILE A 135 5.12 7.27 1.38
CA ILE A 135 4.26 7.99 2.33
C ILE A 135 4.55 9.47 2.19
N ALA A 136 3.52 10.28 2.00
CA ALA A 136 3.61 11.73 1.95
C ALA A 136 2.75 12.37 3.04
N PHE A 137 3.18 13.53 3.53
CA PHE A 137 2.44 14.36 4.47
C PHE A 137 2.59 15.84 4.09
N ASP A 138 1.48 16.52 3.82
CA ASP A 138 1.46 17.93 3.37
C ASP A 138 1.18 18.94 4.50
N GLY A 139 1.07 18.47 5.74
CA GLY A 139 0.67 19.25 6.91
C GLY A 139 -0.77 19.01 7.38
N LYS A 140 -1.64 18.48 6.51
CA LYS A 140 -3.05 18.19 6.79
C LYS A 140 -3.47 16.76 6.37
N ASN A 141 -2.86 16.21 5.34
CA ASN A 141 -3.23 14.94 4.75
C ASN A 141 -2.05 13.99 4.76
N VAL A 142 -2.33 12.72 5.06
CA VAL A 142 -1.40 11.62 4.89
C VAL A 142 -1.79 10.86 3.64
N THR A 143 -0.86 10.73 2.71
CA THR A 143 -1.03 9.93 1.48
C THR A 143 -0.09 8.74 1.53
N VAL A 144 -0.59 7.53 1.28
CA VAL A 144 0.16 6.28 1.32
C VAL A 144 -0.02 5.56 0.00
N GLY A 145 1.05 5.40 -0.77
CA GLY A 145 1.05 4.71 -2.05
C GLY A 145 1.85 3.41 -2.03
N SER A 146 1.44 2.45 -2.84
CA SER A 146 2.19 1.23 -3.16
C SER A 146 2.08 0.94 -4.67
N PRO A 147 3.20 0.76 -5.39
CA PRO A 147 4.57 0.93 -4.89
C PRO A 147 4.95 2.41 -4.69
N LEU A 148 4.26 3.31 -5.40
CA LEU A 148 4.44 4.77 -5.37
C LEU A 148 3.07 5.46 -5.36
N ILE A 149 3.08 6.74 -5.00
CA ILE A 149 1.95 7.66 -5.15
C ILE A 149 2.00 8.17 -6.59
N LEU A 150 0.95 7.87 -7.37
CA LEU A 150 0.88 8.14 -8.81
C LEU A 150 -0.11 9.27 -9.15
N ASP A 151 -0.74 9.85 -8.13
CA ASP A 151 -1.60 11.01 -8.18
C ASP A 151 -0.93 12.21 -7.48
N SER A 152 -1.65 13.33 -7.40
CA SER A 152 -1.19 14.53 -6.71
C SER A 152 -1.28 14.39 -5.19
N TYR A 153 -0.29 14.96 -4.49
CA TYR A 153 -0.25 15.01 -3.03
C TYR A 153 -1.36 15.88 -2.42
#